data_AF-A0A7Y5N3U2-F1
#
_entry.id   AF-A0A7Y5N3U2-F1
#
_cell.length_a   1.000
_cell.length_b   1.000
_cell.length_c   1.000
_cell.angle_alpha   90.00
_cell.angle_beta   90.00
_cell.angle_gamma   90.00
#
_symmetry.space_group_name_H-M   'P 1'
#
loop_
_entity.id
_entity.type
_entity.pdbx_description
1 polymer ?
#
loop_
_entity_poly.entity_id
_entity_poly.type
_entity_poly.pdbx_seq_one_letter_code
_entity_poly.pdbx_strand_id
1 'polypeptide(L)'
;MNKQPDEESAGDAVHTVTKAALSAIPIVGGPVQVLFESIFTAPLEKRKAAWLNELAGVVKELEARIDEFTPDMLSNNEDFISAVMLASQIALRNHQVEKLAALRNAVFNSALPSALDFDTKMVFLRLIDDLTPTHLKILKFLRDPRSWIEVNKIAKPNWSMGGVSTVLELCLPEMKGKRDIYDRIVHDLQAEGLLSQGGFLHGTMTEDGMLASRISGFGAEFLAYITQA
;
A
#
# COMPACT_ATOMS: atom_id res chain seq x y z
N MET A 1 35.66 60.03 35.39
CA MET A 1 34.36 60.19 36.07
C MET A 1 33.32 59.44 35.23
N ASN A 2 32.69 58.42 35.85
CA ASN A 2 31.40 57.76 35.57
C ASN A 2 30.86 57.47 34.13
N LYS A 3 30.61 56.17 33.94
CA LYS A 3 29.42 55.45 33.39
C LYS A 3 28.99 55.58 31.90
N GLN A 4 29.08 54.42 31.24
CA GLN A 4 28.28 53.83 30.13
C GLN A 4 26.76 53.67 30.49
N PRO A 5 25.81 53.18 29.63
CA PRO A 5 25.85 52.79 28.18
C PRO A 5 24.51 52.97 27.35
N ASP A 6 24.49 52.35 26.15
CA ASP A 6 23.39 51.83 25.28
C ASP A 6 22.51 52.84 24.47
N GLU A 7 22.13 52.63 23.20
CA GLU A 7 21.62 51.42 22.51
C GLU A 7 21.89 51.37 20.98
N GLU A 8 21.69 50.17 20.43
CA GLU A 8 22.00 49.64 19.10
C GLU A 8 21.11 50.13 17.94
N SER A 9 21.65 50.05 16.71
CA SER A 9 20.89 49.51 15.57
C SER A 9 21.88 49.03 14.50
N ALA A 10 22.13 47.72 14.52
CA ALA A 10 22.90 47.02 13.51
C ALA A 10 22.09 46.98 12.21
N GLY A 11 22.53 47.74 11.20
CA GLY A 11 22.46 47.27 9.81
C GLY A 11 23.43 46.09 9.72
N ASP A 12 23.01 44.84 9.92
CA ASP A 12 21.97 44.12 9.18
C ASP A 12 22.16 44.32 7.67
N ALA A 13 22.88 43.39 7.04
CA ALA A 13 22.52 42.89 5.72
C ALA A 13 23.52 41.89 5.11
N VAL A 14 24.82 41.95 5.43
CA VAL A 14 25.80 41.29 4.50
C VAL A 14 26.68 40.22 5.13
N HIS A 15 26.86 40.16 6.45
CA HIS A 15 27.78 39.19 7.07
C HIS A 15 27.17 37.91 7.65
N THR A 16 25.83 37.79 7.73
CA THR A 16 25.16 36.70 8.47
C THR A 16 24.67 35.55 7.57
N VAL A 17 24.36 35.82 6.30
CA VAL A 17 23.62 34.83 5.47
C VAL A 17 24.54 33.78 4.83
N THR A 18 25.78 34.13 4.45
CA THR A 18 26.65 33.18 3.74
C THR A 18 27.48 32.28 4.68
N LYS A 19 27.70 32.68 5.94
CA LYS A 19 28.24 31.76 6.97
C LYS A 19 27.16 30.88 7.59
N ALA A 20 25.92 31.35 7.75
CA ALA A 20 24.84 30.55 8.35
C ALA A 20 24.35 29.39 7.48
N ALA A 21 24.55 29.41 6.16
CA ALA A 21 24.08 28.33 5.27
C ALA A 21 25.10 27.22 5.03
N LEU A 22 26.41 27.47 5.21
CA LEU A 22 27.49 26.51 4.87
C LEU A 22 28.41 26.13 6.04
N SER A 23 28.25 26.73 7.22
CA SER A 23 28.58 26.07 8.50
C SER A 23 27.40 25.25 9.06
N ALA A 24 26.40 24.94 8.22
CA ALA A 24 25.10 24.36 8.60
C ALA A 24 25.00 22.84 8.42
N ILE A 25 26.03 22.18 7.86
CA ILE A 25 26.15 20.73 7.92
C ILE A 25 27.56 20.32 8.37
N PRO A 26 28.03 20.68 9.58
CA PRO A 26 29.14 20.01 10.21
C PRO A 26 28.56 19.07 11.27
N ILE A 27 28.53 17.77 10.97
CA ILE A 27 28.58 16.67 11.98
C ILE A 27 27.88 17.08 13.28
N VAL A 28 26.55 17.12 13.28
CA VAL A 28 25.83 17.62 14.45
C VAL A 28 26.21 16.74 15.64
N GLY A 29 26.87 17.32 16.64
CA GLY A 29 27.50 16.57 17.72
C GLY A 29 26.55 15.59 18.42
N GLY A 30 27.15 14.53 18.97
CA GLY A 30 26.56 13.44 19.76
C GLY A 30 25.04 13.31 19.74
N PRO A 31 24.29 14.06 20.59
CA PRO A 31 22.83 13.89 20.74
C PRO A 31 22.03 14.00 19.43
N VAL A 32 22.41 14.90 18.51
CA VAL A 32 21.66 15.06 17.25
C VAL A 32 22.01 13.98 16.23
N GLN A 33 23.25 13.50 16.21
CA GLN A 33 23.62 12.32 15.42
C GLN A 33 22.84 11.07 15.88
N VAL A 34 22.69 10.89 17.20
CA VAL A 34 21.90 9.79 17.77
C VAL A 34 20.42 9.92 17.41
N LEU A 35 19.86 11.13 17.42
CA LEU A 35 18.49 11.38 16.97
C LEU A 35 18.32 11.14 15.47
N PHE A 36 19.23 11.60 14.62
CA PHE A 36 19.18 11.34 13.18
C PHE A 36 19.23 9.83 12.89
N GLU A 37 20.15 9.13 13.54
CA GLU A 37 20.31 7.69 13.41
C GLU A 37 19.05 6.93 13.86
N SER A 38 18.48 7.30 15.01
CA SER A 38 17.29 6.62 15.54
C SER A 38 16.00 6.95 14.78
N ILE A 39 15.84 8.15 14.23
CA ILE A 39 14.63 8.59 13.54
C ILE A 39 14.63 8.16 12.07
N PHE A 40 15.79 8.16 11.40
CA PHE A 40 15.87 7.95 9.96
C PHE A 40 16.63 6.66 9.58
N THR A 41 17.88 6.51 10.01
CA THR A 41 18.72 5.38 9.57
C THR A 41 18.22 4.03 10.08
N ALA A 42 18.02 3.91 11.39
CA ALA A 42 17.66 2.63 12.02
C ALA A 42 16.29 2.09 11.54
N PRO A 43 15.23 2.91 11.39
CA PRO A 43 13.98 2.44 10.80
C PRO A 43 14.13 1.99 9.34
N LEU A 44 14.95 2.66 8.53
CA LEU A 44 15.20 2.29 7.14
C LEU A 44 15.93 0.94 7.04
N GLU A 45 17.02 0.76 7.80
CA GLU A 45 17.76 -0.51 7.83
C GLU A 45 16.89 -1.66 8.34
N LYS A 46 16.05 -1.40 9.36
CA LYS A 46 15.08 -2.40 9.84
C LYS A 46 14.08 -2.81 8.75
N ARG A 47 13.54 -1.85 7.99
CA ARG A 47 12.62 -2.14 6.89
C ARG A 47 13.30 -2.91 5.77
N LYS A 48 14.54 -2.54 5.41
CA LYS A 48 15.34 -3.26 4.42
C LYS A 48 15.60 -4.70 4.83
N ALA A 49 16.04 -4.93 6.06
CA ALA A 49 16.26 -6.28 6.58
C ALA A 49 14.96 -7.11 6.59
N ALA A 50 13.85 -6.52 7.06
CA ALA A 50 12.55 -7.19 7.06
C ALA A 50 12.10 -7.55 5.63
N TRP A 51 12.24 -6.63 4.68
CA TRP A 51 11.85 -6.88 3.29
C TRP A 51 12.73 -7.93 2.61
N LEU A 52 14.04 -7.93 2.84
CA LEU A 52 14.94 -8.98 2.34
C LEU A 52 14.56 -10.36 2.88
N ASN A 53 14.13 -10.45 4.15
CA ASN A 53 13.61 -11.69 4.72
C ASN A 53 12.32 -12.15 4.02
N GLU A 54 11.41 -11.23 3.68
CA GLU A 54 10.21 -11.56 2.89
C GLU A 54 10.59 -12.10 1.50
N LEU A 55 11.54 -11.47 0.81
CA LEU A 55 12.02 -11.93 -0.51
C LEU A 55 12.68 -13.31 -0.42
N ALA A 56 13.48 -13.58 0.61
CA ALA A 56 14.04 -14.90 0.85
C ALA A 56 12.93 -15.94 1.09
N GLY A 57 11.88 -15.56 1.81
CA GLY A 57 10.67 -16.39 1.97
C GLY A 57 9.98 -16.70 0.64
N VAL A 58 9.86 -15.71 -0.25
CA VAL A 58 9.31 -15.89 -1.60
C VAL A 58 10.13 -16.88 -2.41
N VAL A 59 11.47 -16.75 -2.44
CA VAL A 59 12.35 -17.67 -3.16
C VAL A 59 12.19 -19.10 -2.64
N LYS A 60 12.15 -19.28 -1.32
CA LYS A 60 11.93 -20.59 -0.70
C LYS A 60 10.56 -21.19 -1.05
N GLU A 61 9.51 -20.36 -1.13
CA GLU A 61 8.20 -20.81 -1.57
C GLU A 61 8.20 -21.21 -3.06
N LEU A 62 8.91 -20.47 -3.92
CA LEU A 62 9.03 -20.80 -5.33
C LEU A 62 9.79 -22.12 -5.55
N GLU A 63 10.89 -22.33 -4.82
CA GLU A 63 11.63 -23.59 -4.81
C GLU A 63 10.75 -24.78 -4.44
N ALA A 64 9.80 -24.59 -3.52
CA ALA A 64 8.88 -25.64 -3.11
C ALA A 64 7.71 -25.89 -4.09
N ARG A 65 7.41 -24.95 -5.00
CA ARG A 65 6.26 -25.06 -5.92
C ARG A 65 6.64 -25.31 -7.37
N ILE A 66 7.84 -24.94 -7.79
CA ILE A 66 8.32 -25.08 -9.16
C ILE A 66 9.21 -26.32 -9.22
N ASP A 67 8.79 -27.30 -10.01
CA ASP A 67 9.63 -28.47 -10.30
C ASP A 67 10.93 -28.04 -10.98
N GLU A 68 12.05 -28.65 -10.59
CA GLU A 68 13.40 -28.35 -11.11
C GLU A 68 13.82 -26.87 -10.96
N PHE A 69 13.33 -26.18 -9.93
CA PHE A 69 13.71 -24.81 -9.64
C PHE A 69 15.24 -24.65 -9.54
N THR A 70 15.78 -23.64 -10.23
CA THR A 70 17.16 -23.19 -10.08
C THR A 70 17.21 -21.68 -9.89
N PRO A 71 18.20 -21.15 -9.14
CA PRO A 71 18.37 -19.70 -8.99
C PRO A 71 18.47 -18.96 -10.33
N ASP A 72 19.09 -19.59 -11.33
CA ASP A 72 19.28 -19.04 -12.67
C ASP A 72 17.95 -18.76 -13.41
N MET A 73 16.87 -19.48 -13.08
CA MET A 73 15.54 -19.19 -13.64
C MET A 73 15.02 -17.82 -13.22
N LEU A 74 15.37 -17.36 -12.02
CA LEU A 74 14.97 -16.05 -11.53
C LEU A 74 15.96 -14.97 -11.94
N SER A 75 17.27 -15.23 -11.81
CA SER A 75 18.29 -14.23 -12.12
C SER A 75 18.47 -13.93 -13.60
N ASN A 76 17.96 -14.78 -14.50
CA ASN A 76 17.92 -14.52 -15.94
C ASN A 76 16.53 -14.08 -16.43
N ASN A 77 15.58 -13.86 -15.51
CA ASN A 77 14.24 -13.37 -15.85
C ASN A 77 14.15 -11.86 -15.56
N GLU A 78 14.40 -11.05 -16.59
CA GLU A 78 14.39 -9.58 -16.50
C GLU A 78 13.04 -9.00 -16.04
N ASP A 79 11.92 -9.63 -16.42
CA ASP A 79 10.58 -9.22 -15.99
C ASP A 79 10.42 -9.41 -14.48
N PHE A 80 10.87 -10.57 -13.96
CA PHE A 80 10.87 -10.85 -12.54
C PHE A 80 11.78 -9.90 -11.78
N ILE A 81 13.00 -9.66 -12.26
CA ILE A 81 13.96 -8.74 -11.63
C ILE A 81 13.35 -7.34 -11.55
N SER A 82 12.76 -6.85 -12.64
CA SER A 82 12.10 -5.55 -12.69
C SER A 82 10.94 -5.46 -11.71
N ALA A 83 10.11 -6.51 -11.60
CA ALA A 83 9.03 -6.59 -10.62
C ALA A 83 9.56 -6.56 -9.17
N VAL A 84 10.61 -7.32 -8.86
CA VAL A 84 11.26 -7.30 -7.54
C VAL A 84 11.81 -5.92 -7.21
N MET A 85 12.44 -5.24 -8.16
CA MET A 85 13.00 -3.90 -7.96
C MET A 85 11.92 -2.86 -7.68
N LEU A 86 10.85 -2.83 -8.49
CA LEU A 86 9.74 -1.92 -8.25
C LEU A 86 9.04 -2.23 -6.91
N ALA A 87 8.75 -3.50 -6.63
CA ALA A 87 8.14 -3.89 -5.36
C ALA A 87 9.01 -3.51 -4.15
N SER A 88 10.34 -3.66 -4.26
CA SER A 88 11.27 -3.29 -3.20
C SER A 88 11.29 -1.79 -2.94
N GLN A 89 11.28 -0.97 -4.00
CA GLN A 89 11.21 0.48 -3.86
C GLN A 89 9.94 0.93 -3.15
N ILE A 90 8.80 0.29 -3.45
CA ILE A 90 7.53 0.55 -2.78
C ILE A 90 7.59 0.08 -1.32
N ALA A 91 8.08 -1.13 -1.06
CA ALA A 91 8.14 -1.72 0.27
C ALA A 91 8.99 -0.89 1.25
N LEU A 92 10.16 -0.40 0.83
CA LEU A 92 11.07 0.38 1.68
C LEU A 92 10.47 1.71 2.17
N ARG A 93 9.60 2.33 1.36
CA ARG A 93 8.88 3.55 1.72
C ARG A 93 7.56 3.31 2.44
N ASN A 94 7.18 2.04 2.67
CA ASN A 94 5.88 1.68 3.22
C ASN A 94 5.99 1.00 4.58
N HIS A 95 5.02 1.25 5.46
CA HIS A 95 4.93 0.60 6.78
C HIS A 95 3.64 -0.22 6.95
N GLN A 96 2.72 -0.16 5.97
CA GLN A 96 1.41 -0.77 6.06
C GLN A 96 1.50 -2.25 5.69
N VAL A 97 1.21 -3.12 6.66
CA VAL A 97 1.42 -4.57 6.56
C VAL A 97 0.62 -5.20 5.41
N GLU A 98 -0.57 -4.69 5.14
CA GLU A 98 -1.43 -5.17 4.06
C GLU A 98 -0.81 -4.93 2.68
N LYS A 99 -0.11 -3.80 2.51
CA LYS A 99 0.59 -3.46 1.27
C LYS A 99 1.86 -4.25 1.12
N LEU A 100 2.63 -4.44 2.20
CA LEU A 100 3.82 -5.29 2.20
C LEU A 100 3.46 -6.74 1.84
N ALA A 101 2.37 -7.28 2.39
CA ALA A 101 1.87 -8.60 2.02
C ALA A 101 1.42 -8.67 0.54
N ALA A 102 0.75 -7.63 0.04
CA ALA A 102 0.36 -7.56 -1.37
C ALA A 102 1.59 -7.54 -2.30
N LEU A 103 2.62 -6.74 -1.98
CA LEU A 103 3.89 -6.68 -2.74
C LEU A 103 4.61 -8.02 -2.72
N ARG A 104 4.71 -8.67 -1.56
CA ARG A 104 5.31 -10.00 -1.43
C ARG A 104 4.63 -11.02 -2.35
N ASN A 105 3.29 -11.05 -2.34
CA ASN A 105 2.52 -11.95 -3.19
C ASN A 105 2.66 -11.59 -4.68
N ALA A 106 2.69 -10.31 -5.02
CA ALA A 106 2.94 -9.84 -6.38
C ALA A 106 4.31 -10.29 -6.91
N VAL A 107 5.35 -10.22 -6.08
CA VAL A 107 6.69 -10.74 -6.43
C VAL A 107 6.63 -12.25 -6.66
N PHE A 108 6.02 -13.00 -5.75
CA PHE A 108 5.85 -14.45 -5.90
C PHE A 108 5.12 -14.80 -7.20
N ASN A 109 3.96 -14.19 -7.46
CA ASN A 109 3.17 -14.43 -8.66
C ASN A 109 3.83 -13.94 -9.96
N SER A 110 4.82 -13.03 -9.87
CA SER A 110 5.60 -12.58 -11.03
C SER A 110 6.59 -13.63 -11.53
N ALA A 111 7.04 -14.53 -10.66
CA ALA A 111 7.96 -15.62 -10.99
C ALA A 111 7.25 -16.85 -11.56
N LEU A 112 5.95 -17.00 -11.31
CA LEU A 112 5.19 -18.13 -11.84
C LEU A 112 4.91 -17.95 -13.33
N PRO A 113 4.80 -19.06 -14.11
CA PRO A 113 4.18 -19.02 -15.43
C PRO A 113 2.78 -18.41 -15.31
N SER A 114 2.60 -17.21 -15.84
CA SER A 114 1.38 -16.42 -15.71
C SER A 114 0.92 -15.93 -17.07
N ALA A 115 -0.40 -15.84 -17.24
CA ALA A 115 -0.99 -15.23 -18.42
C ALA A 115 -0.85 -13.69 -18.44
N LEU A 116 -0.47 -13.08 -17.31
CA LEU A 116 -0.25 -11.64 -17.23
C LEU A 116 1.06 -11.25 -17.94
N ASP A 117 0.95 -10.32 -18.87
CA ASP A 117 2.11 -9.68 -19.50
C ASP A 117 2.88 -8.78 -18.51
N PHE A 118 4.08 -8.37 -18.93
CA PHE A 118 4.95 -7.52 -18.13
C PHE A 118 4.31 -6.17 -17.77
N ASP A 119 3.69 -5.51 -18.74
CA ASP A 119 3.11 -4.18 -18.56
C ASP A 119 1.98 -4.20 -17.52
N THR A 120 1.14 -5.24 -17.55
CA THR A 120 0.06 -5.45 -16.58
C THR A 120 0.60 -5.68 -15.18
N LYS A 121 1.67 -6.48 -15.02
CA LYS A 121 2.35 -6.65 -13.71
C LYS A 121 2.87 -5.31 -13.19
N MET A 122 3.43 -4.46 -14.06
CA MET A 122 3.92 -3.13 -13.66
C MET A 122 2.79 -2.20 -13.24
N VAL A 123 1.67 -2.22 -13.97
CA VAL A 123 0.46 -1.47 -13.59
C VAL A 123 -0.04 -1.94 -12.22
N PHE A 124 -0.15 -3.25 -12.00
CA PHE A 124 -0.59 -3.79 -10.71
C PHE A 124 0.34 -3.42 -9.55
N LEU A 125 1.66 -3.47 -9.73
CA LEU A 125 2.60 -3.02 -8.68
C LEU A 125 2.41 -1.54 -8.34
N ARG A 126 2.16 -0.68 -9.34
CA ARG A 126 1.85 0.75 -9.10
C ARG A 126 0.53 0.94 -8.36
N LEU A 127 -0.51 0.18 -8.73
CA LEU A 127 -1.78 0.19 -7.99
C LEU A 127 -1.59 -0.20 -6.53
N ILE A 128 -0.70 -1.15 -6.21
CA ILE A 128 -0.37 -1.44 -4.81
C ILE A 128 0.21 -0.19 -4.15
N ASP A 129 1.11 0.56 -4.79
CA ASP A 129 1.67 1.79 -4.22
C ASP A 129 0.63 2.91 -4.02
N ASP A 130 -0.28 3.10 -4.96
CA ASP A 130 -1.26 4.19 -4.91
C ASP A 130 -2.43 3.90 -3.95
N LEU A 131 -2.88 2.65 -3.90
CA LEU A 131 -4.03 2.27 -3.08
C LEU A 131 -3.69 2.19 -1.59
N THR A 132 -4.60 2.69 -0.75
CA THR A 132 -4.48 2.53 0.71
C THR A 132 -4.93 1.12 1.15
N PRO A 133 -4.62 0.69 2.39
CA PRO A 133 -5.09 -0.59 2.91
C PRO A 133 -6.63 -0.69 2.90
N THR A 134 -7.32 0.43 3.10
CA THR A 134 -8.78 0.48 3.03
C THR A 134 -9.31 0.22 1.62
N HIS A 135 -8.64 0.72 0.58
CA HIS A 135 -8.98 0.38 -0.81
C HIS A 135 -8.88 -1.13 -1.04
N LEU A 136 -7.75 -1.73 -0.65
CA LEU A 136 -7.54 -3.18 -0.79
C LEU A 136 -8.57 -3.99 0.00
N LYS A 137 -8.93 -3.53 1.21
CA LYS A 137 -9.93 -4.19 2.07
C LYS A 137 -11.33 -4.12 1.46
N ILE A 138 -11.75 -2.94 0.98
CA ILE A 138 -13.03 -2.75 0.30
C ILE A 138 -13.08 -3.58 -1.00
N LEU A 139 -11.99 -3.60 -1.77
CA LEU A 139 -11.91 -4.39 -3.01
C LEU A 139 -12.06 -5.90 -2.72
N LYS A 140 -11.35 -6.43 -1.72
CA LYS A 140 -11.45 -7.83 -1.28
C LYS A 140 -12.86 -8.18 -0.79
N PHE A 141 -13.49 -7.28 -0.05
CA PHE A 141 -14.89 -7.43 0.40
C PHE A 141 -15.85 -7.46 -0.79
N LEU A 142 -15.73 -6.52 -1.72
CA LEU A 142 -16.60 -6.39 -2.88
C LEU A 142 -16.42 -7.51 -3.92
N ARG A 143 -15.35 -8.30 -3.83
CA ARG A 143 -15.22 -9.54 -4.61
C ARG A 143 -16.30 -10.55 -4.25
N ASP A 144 -16.49 -10.79 -2.95
CA ASP A 144 -17.47 -11.75 -2.45
C ASP A 144 -17.99 -11.34 -1.06
N PRO A 145 -19.01 -10.46 -1.02
CA PRO A 145 -19.62 -10.03 0.23
C PRO A 145 -20.20 -11.18 1.06
N ARG A 146 -20.68 -12.26 0.40
CA ARG A 146 -21.29 -13.40 1.09
C ARG A 146 -20.24 -14.20 1.85
N SER A 147 -19.18 -14.60 1.15
CA SER A 147 -18.05 -15.31 1.76
C SER A 147 -17.43 -14.46 2.87
N TRP A 148 -17.34 -13.14 2.69
CA TRP A 148 -16.85 -12.24 3.74
C TRP A 148 -17.68 -12.32 5.01
N ILE A 149 -19.01 -12.26 4.92
CA ILE A 149 -19.92 -12.36 6.07
C ILE A 149 -19.76 -13.72 6.77
N GLU A 150 -19.68 -14.81 6.00
CA GLU A 150 -19.55 -16.17 6.52
C GLU A 150 -18.23 -16.38 7.26
N VAL A 151 -17.10 -16.08 6.60
CA VAL A 151 -15.75 -16.27 7.16
C VAL A 151 -15.55 -15.42 8.43
N ASN A 152 -16.10 -14.20 8.44
CA ASN A 152 -16.00 -13.30 9.59
C ASN A 152 -17.13 -13.50 10.62
N LYS A 153 -18.02 -14.48 10.42
CA LYS A 153 -19.14 -14.82 11.33
C LYS A 153 -20.00 -13.60 11.69
N ILE A 154 -20.26 -12.75 10.71
CA ILE A 154 -21.00 -11.50 10.90
C ILE A 154 -22.49 -11.82 10.99
N ALA A 155 -23.13 -11.37 12.07
CA ALA A 155 -24.57 -11.54 12.24
C ALA A 155 -25.32 -10.67 11.21
N LYS A 156 -25.91 -11.32 10.21
CA LYS A 156 -26.67 -10.66 9.14
C LYS A 156 -28.07 -10.28 9.64
N PRO A 157 -28.48 -9.00 9.54
CA PRO A 157 -29.87 -8.62 9.73
C PRO A 157 -30.78 -9.24 8.65
N ASN A 158 -32.08 -9.30 8.91
CA ASN A 158 -33.03 -9.69 7.89
C ASN A 158 -33.30 -8.51 6.94
N TRP A 159 -32.56 -8.44 5.83
CA TRP A 159 -32.70 -7.41 4.81
C TRP A 159 -33.65 -7.88 3.72
N SER A 160 -34.68 -7.09 3.40
CA SER A 160 -35.47 -7.31 2.19
C SER A 160 -34.88 -6.55 1.01
N MET A 161 -34.51 -5.28 1.22
CA MET A 161 -33.86 -4.40 0.26
C MET A 161 -32.91 -3.41 0.96
N GLY A 162 -31.98 -2.85 0.21
CA GLY A 162 -31.03 -1.87 0.69
C GLY A 162 -29.97 -1.52 -0.36
N GLY A 163 -29.00 -0.71 0.04
CA GLY A 163 -27.82 -0.42 -0.78
C GLY A 163 -26.63 -1.29 -0.39
N VAL A 164 -25.65 -1.41 -1.29
CA VAL A 164 -24.37 -2.08 -0.98
C VAL A 164 -23.65 -1.36 0.18
N SER A 165 -23.85 -0.06 0.35
CA SER A 165 -23.32 0.72 1.48
C SER A 165 -23.77 0.16 2.83
N THR A 166 -24.99 -0.37 2.94
CA THR A 166 -25.48 -1.02 4.16
C THR A 166 -24.68 -2.27 4.50
N VAL A 167 -24.31 -3.06 3.48
CA VAL A 167 -23.45 -4.24 3.66
C VAL A 167 -22.03 -3.82 4.00
N LEU A 168 -21.51 -2.79 3.33
CA LEU A 168 -20.18 -2.24 3.60
C LEU A 168 -20.05 -1.80 5.06
N GLU A 169 -20.99 -1.02 5.58
CA GLU A 169 -20.94 -0.55 6.97
C GLU A 169 -21.14 -1.68 8.00
N LEU A 170 -21.84 -2.76 7.64
CA LEU A 170 -21.93 -3.96 8.47
C LEU A 170 -20.59 -4.72 8.49
N CYS A 171 -20.01 -4.94 7.31
CA CYS A 171 -18.80 -5.74 7.13
C CYS A 171 -17.51 -5.03 7.54
N LEU A 172 -17.52 -3.69 7.50
CA LEU A 172 -16.41 -2.81 7.85
C LEU A 172 -16.91 -1.75 8.86
N PRO A 173 -17.08 -2.11 10.15
CA PRO A 173 -17.62 -1.20 11.16
C PRO A 173 -16.83 0.11 11.31
N GLU A 174 -15.53 0.10 11.01
CA GLU A 174 -14.68 1.29 11.01
C GLU A 174 -15.05 2.33 9.93
N MET A 175 -15.87 1.95 8.95
CA MET A 175 -16.42 2.80 7.88
C MET A 175 -17.83 3.29 8.19
N LYS A 176 -18.47 2.81 9.26
CA LYS A 176 -19.82 3.23 9.64
C LYS A 176 -19.90 4.75 9.83
N GLY A 177 -20.82 5.38 9.11
CA GLY A 177 -21.01 6.83 9.13
C GLY A 177 -19.94 7.65 8.40
N LYS A 178 -18.96 7.01 7.73
CA LYS A 178 -17.91 7.68 6.96
C LYS A 178 -18.20 7.70 5.47
N ARG A 179 -19.41 8.12 5.10
CA ARG A 179 -19.92 8.07 3.73
C ARG A 179 -18.99 8.69 2.71
N ASP A 180 -18.59 9.93 2.93
CA ASP A 180 -17.74 10.66 2.00
C ASP A 180 -16.40 9.92 1.73
N ILE A 181 -15.90 9.19 2.73
CA ILE A 181 -14.66 8.41 2.61
C ILE A 181 -14.87 7.16 1.78
N TYR A 182 -15.88 6.34 2.09
CA TYR A 182 -16.07 5.10 1.33
C TYR A 182 -16.61 5.37 -0.08
N ASP A 183 -17.35 6.47 -0.31
CA ASP A 183 -17.78 6.91 -1.63
C ASP A 183 -16.56 7.28 -2.48
N ARG A 184 -15.62 8.03 -1.88
CA ARG A 184 -14.36 8.37 -2.53
C ARG A 184 -13.54 7.13 -2.89
N ILE A 185 -13.39 6.19 -1.96
CA ILE A 185 -12.63 4.96 -2.19
C ILE A 185 -13.26 4.12 -3.30
N VAL A 186 -14.59 3.96 -3.30
CA VAL A 186 -15.28 3.21 -4.37
C VAL A 186 -15.08 3.91 -5.71
N HIS A 187 -15.15 5.24 -5.76
CA HIS A 187 -14.86 6.00 -6.96
C HIS A 187 -13.41 5.82 -7.44
N ASP A 188 -12.43 5.87 -6.54
CA ASP A 188 -11.02 5.66 -6.88
C ASP A 188 -10.80 4.24 -7.44
N LEU A 189 -11.39 3.22 -6.81
CA LEU A 189 -11.35 1.84 -7.32
C LEU A 189 -12.08 1.67 -8.67
N GLN A 190 -13.12 2.46 -8.96
CA GLN A 190 -13.76 2.48 -10.28
C GLN A 190 -12.89 3.19 -11.32
N ALA A 191 -12.22 4.28 -10.95
CA ALA A 191 -11.32 5.02 -11.84
C ALA A 191 -10.12 4.17 -12.27
N GLU A 192 -9.59 3.35 -11.35
CA GLU A 192 -8.55 2.36 -11.65
C GLU A 192 -9.08 1.09 -12.35
N GLY A 193 -10.38 1.05 -12.67
CA GLY A 193 -11.01 -0.06 -13.38
C GLY A 193 -11.13 -1.34 -12.56
N LEU A 194 -10.90 -1.32 -11.24
CA LEU A 194 -10.92 -2.49 -10.36
C LEU A 194 -12.35 -2.90 -9.94
N LEU A 195 -13.29 -1.96 -10.00
CA LEU A 195 -14.72 -2.20 -9.74
C LEU A 195 -15.57 -1.99 -11.00
N SER A 196 -16.75 -2.60 -10.99
CA SER A 196 -17.82 -2.34 -11.96
C SER A 196 -18.22 -0.87 -11.93
N GLN A 197 -18.42 -0.28 -13.11
CA GLN A 197 -18.81 1.12 -13.25
C GLN A 197 -20.26 1.37 -12.82
N GLY A 198 -20.57 2.62 -12.46
CA GLY A 198 -21.93 3.09 -12.14
C GLY A 198 -22.24 3.23 -10.64
N GLY A 199 -23.42 3.79 -10.34
CA GLY A 199 -23.84 4.15 -8.98
C GLY A 199 -24.50 3.01 -8.20
N PHE A 200 -23.79 1.90 -7.98
CA PHE A 200 -24.36 0.75 -7.27
C PHE A 200 -24.39 0.91 -5.74
N LEU A 201 -23.54 1.76 -5.17
CA LEU A 201 -23.26 1.76 -3.74
C LEU A 201 -24.51 2.10 -2.90
N HIS A 202 -25.30 3.06 -3.36
CA HIS A 202 -26.50 3.53 -2.66
C HIS A 202 -27.82 3.19 -3.38
N GLY A 203 -27.75 2.54 -4.54
CA GLY A 203 -28.93 2.10 -5.26
C GLY A 203 -29.72 1.10 -4.43
N THR A 204 -31.04 1.26 -4.34
CA THR A 204 -31.89 0.26 -3.69
C THR A 204 -31.96 -0.99 -4.55
N MET A 205 -31.67 -2.15 -3.93
CA MET A 205 -31.75 -3.45 -4.57
C MET A 205 -32.16 -4.52 -3.55
N THR A 206 -32.51 -5.71 -4.04
CA THR A 206 -32.76 -6.88 -3.18
C THR A 206 -31.51 -7.28 -2.42
N GLU A 207 -31.67 -8.10 -1.38
CA GLU A 207 -30.52 -8.68 -0.66
C GLU A 207 -29.51 -9.33 -1.61
N ASP A 208 -29.99 -10.07 -2.62
CA ASP A 208 -29.09 -10.71 -3.58
C ASP A 208 -28.26 -9.72 -4.39
N GLY A 209 -28.85 -8.58 -4.76
CA GLY A 209 -28.11 -7.48 -5.37
C GLY A 209 -27.10 -6.86 -4.41
N MET A 210 -27.48 -6.65 -3.15
CA MET A 210 -26.59 -6.05 -2.15
C MET A 210 -25.32 -6.87 -1.92
N LEU A 211 -25.45 -8.20 -2.03
CA LEU A 211 -24.38 -9.18 -1.79
C LEU A 211 -23.69 -9.67 -3.07
N ALA A 212 -24.06 -9.14 -4.25
CA ALA A 212 -23.41 -9.49 -5.50
C ALA A 212 -21.99 -8.93 -5.58
N SER A 213 -21.11 -9.66 -6.28
CA SER A 213 -19.75 -9.19 -6.58
C SER A 213 -19.78 -7.87 -7.35
N ARG A 214 -18.84 -6.97 -7.04
CA ARG A 214 -18.69 -5.66 -7.69
C ARG A 214 -17.33 -5.47 -8.34
N ILE A 215 -16.44 -6.45 -8.29
CA ILE A 215 -15.14 -6.36 -8.97
C ILE A 215 -15.29 -6.52 -10.48
N SER A 216 -14.42 -5.88 -11.25
CA SER A 216 -14.31 -6.10 -12.69
C SER A 216 -13.43 -7.33 -12.99
N GLY A 217 -13.30 -7.71 -14.27
CA GLY A 217 -12.31 -8.72 -14.68
C GLY A 217 -10.87 -8.30 -14.33
N PHE A 218 -10.52 -7.05 -14.62
CA PHE A 218 -9.21 -6.47 -14.26
C PHE A 218 -8.99 -6.45 -12.74
N GLY A 219 -10.03 -6.15 -11.96
CA GLY A 219 -9.99 -6.23 -10.50
C GLY A 219 -9.80 -7.65 -9.97
N ALA A 220 -10.37 -8.65 -10.65
CA ALA A 220 -10.17 -10.06 -10.31
C ALA A 220 -8.73 -10.51 -10.58
N GLU A 221 -8.16 -10.12 -11.73
CA GLU A 221 -6.76 -10.37 -12.07
C GLU A 221 -5.80 -9.69 -11.08
N PHE A 222 -6.07 -8.42 -10.74
CA PHE A 222 -5.31 -7.69 -9.74
C PHE A 222 -5.35 -8.40 -8.38
N LEU A 223 -6.54 -8.76 -7.90
CA LEU A 223 -6.68 -9.48 -6.64
C LEU A 223 -5.94 -10.81 -6.65
N ALA A 224 -6.06 -11.60 -7.71
CA ALA A 224 -5.33 -12.86 -7.86
C ALA A 224 -3.81 -12.63 -7.79
N TYR A 225 -3.31 -11.60 -8.48
CA TYR A 225 -1.90 -11.25 -8.51
C TYR A 225 -1.35 -10.82 -7.14
N ILE A 226 -2.15 -10.18 -6.28
CA ILE A 226 -1.71 -9.72 -4.95
C ILE A 226 -2.08 -10.66 -3.79
N THR A 227 -2.70 -11.80 -4.10
CA THR A 227 -2.99 -12.85 -3.13
C THR A 227 -2.12 -14.07 -3.38
N GLN A 228 -1.79 -14.80 -2.32
CA GLN A 228 -1.09 -16.08 -2.47
C GLN A 228 -2.02 -17.06 -3.21
N ALA A 229 -1.52 -17.62 -4.32
CA ALA A 229 -2.19 -18.69 -5.05
C ALA A 229 -2.21 -20.00 -4.24
#